data_AF-A0A8T7GU32-F1
#
_entry.id   AF-A0A8T7GU32-F1
#
_cell.length_a   1.000
_cell.length_b   1.000
_cell.length_c   1.000
_cell.angle_alpha   90.00
_cell.angle_beta   90.00
_cell.angle_gamma   90.00
#
_symmetry.space_group_name_H-M   'P 1'
#
loop_
_entity.id
_entity.type
_entity.pdbx_description
1 polymer ?
#
loop_
_entity_poly.entity_id
_entity_poly.type
_entity_poly.pdbx_seq_one_letter_code
_entity_poly.pdbx_strand_id
1 'polypeptide(L)'
;MHLSASWVPWIVFAFGMFLAFVTIYSRTPSFRQALLGSLFVGKTFAIVYWISGLDRTLLTIYLIDRHAPWIVKTVRITACETIFLSFLVTALTIASWPLIARHLPREIRRAVEAVQG
;
A
#
# COMPACT_ATOMS: atom_id res chain seq x y z
N MET A 1 -4.71 24.23 21.09
CA MET A 1 -4.22 23.35 20.01
C MET A 1 -5.41 22.89 19.19
N HIS A 2 -5.72 23.58 18.08
CA HIS A 2 -6.72 23.14 17.12
C HIS A 2 -6.13 21.98 16.29
N LEU A 3 -6.24 20.76 16.80
CA LEU A 3 -6.14 19.56 15.96
C LEU A 3 -7.30 19.65 14.97
N SER A 4 -7.04 20.21 13.79
CA SER A 4 -8.01 20.17 12.70
C SER A 4 -8.38 18.70 12.50
N ALA A 5 -9.69 18.39 12.55
CA ALA A 5 -10.28 17.04 12.51
C ALA A 5 -9.89 16.19 11.28
N SER A 6 -9.03 16.74 10.44
CA SER A 6 -8.57 16.25 9.16
C SER A 6 -7.48 15.16 9.25
N TRP A 7 -6.83 14.99 10.42
CA TRP A 7 -5.77 14.00 10.67
C TRP A 7 -6.25 12.76 11.43
N VAL A 8 -7.40 12.84 12.12
CA VAL A 8 -7.95 11.74 12.91
C VAL A 8 -8.17 10.47 12.08
N PRO A 9 -8.74 10.53 10.86
CA PRO A 9 -8.94 9.32 10.04
C PRO A 9 -7.61 8.64 9.68
N TRP A 10 -6.55 9.41 9.43
CA TRP A 10 -5.23 8.88 9.10
C TRP A 10 -4.55 8.21 10.30
N ILE A 11 -4.73 8.76 11.49
CA ILE A 11 -4.22 8.16 12.73
C ILE A 11 -4.96 6.84 13.01
N VAL A 12 -6.29 6.82 12.85
CA VAL A 12 -7.10 5.59 13.01
C VAL A 12 -6.69 4.54 11.98
N PHE A 13 -6.44 4.94 10.73
CA PHE A 13 -5.93 4.04 9.69
C PHE A 13 -4.56 3.45 10.07
N ALA A 14 -3.60 4.28 10.47
CA ALA A 14 -2.25 3.84 10.84
C ALA A 14 -2.26 2.92 12.07
N PHE A 15 -3.06 3.27 13.09
CA PHE A 15 -3.19 2.47 14.30
C PHE A 15 -3.91 1.14 14.03
N GLY A 16 -4.96 1.15 13.19
CA GLY A 16 -5.63 -0.06 12.73
C GLY A 16 -4.69 -0.99 11.97
N MET A 17 -3.84 -0.44 11.11
CA MET A 17 -2.81 -1.21 10.39
C MET A 17 -1.76 -1.81 11.33
N PHE A 18 -1.30 -1.04 12.32
CA PHE A 18 -0.37 -1.53 13.33
C PHE A 18 -0.97 -2.69 14.14
N LEU A 19 -2.21 -2.53 14.62
CA LEU A 19 -2.93 -3.58 15.34
C LEU A 19 -3.15 -4.83 14.49
N ALA A 20 -3.54 -4.66 13.22
CA ALA A 20 -3.71 -5.79 12.29
C ALA A 20 -2.39 -6.54 12.12
N PHE A 21 -1.27 -5.82 11.93
CA PHE A 21 0.04 -6.45 11.82
C PHE A 21 0.43 -7.21 13.10
N VAL A 22 0.30 -6.59 14.28
CA VAL A 22 0.63 -7.23 15.56
C VAL A 22 -0.23 -8.48 15.79
N THR A 23 -1.52 -8.41 15.48
CA THR A 23 -2.46 -9.53 15.64
C THR A 23 -2.11 -10.70 14.73
N ILE A 24 -1.82 -10.43 13.46
CA ILE A 24 -1.47 -11.48 12.49
C ILE A 24 -0.09 -12.05 12.82
N TYR A 25 0.87 -11.21 13.19
CA TYR A 25 2.21 -11.65 13.60
C TYR A 25 2.15 -12.55 14.85
N SER A 26 1.33 -12.20 15.84
CA SER A 26 1.13 -13.04 17.03
C SER A 26 0.54 -14.42 16.72
N ARG A 27 -0.16 -14.57 15.59
CA ARG A 27 -0.82 -15.82 15.18
C ARG A 27 -0.05 -16.62 14.13
N THR A 28 1.02 -16.05 13.58
CA THR A 28 1.71 -16.62 12.42
C THR A 28 3.18 -16.83 12.73
N PRO A 29 3.74 -18.05 12.56
CA PRO A 29 5.14 -18.33 12.87
C PRO A 29 6.13 -17.70 11.87
N SER A 30 5.64 -17.01 10.83
CA SER A 30 6.46 -16.42 9.77
C SER A 30 6.15 -14.94 9.56
N PHE A 31 7.18 -14.11 9.63
CA PHE A 31 7.11 -12.67 9.34
C PHE A 31 6.54 -12.38 7.94
N ARG A 32 6.84 -13.22 6.95
CA ARG A 32 6.37 -13.05 5.56
C ARG A 32 4.87 -13.22 5.42
N GLN A 33 4.33 -14.25 6.06
CA GLN A 33 2.89 -14.50 6.06
C GLN A 33 2.16 -13.43 6.86
N ALA A 34 2.75 -12.97 7.97
CA ALA A 34 2.20 -11.85 8.74
C ALA A 34 2.15 -10.55 7.94
N LEU A 35 3.23 -10.25 7.20
CA LEU A 35 3.31 -9.10 6.32
C LEU A 35 2.28 -9.21 5.17
N LEU A 36 2.20 -10.34 4.48
CA LEU A 36 1.18 -10.56 3.45
C LEU A 36 -0.24 -10.37 4.00
N GLY A 37 -0.54 -10.95 5.17
CA GLY A 37 -1.83 -10.80 5.81
C GLY A 37 -2.17 -9.34 6.14
N SER A 38 -1.21 -8.59 6.70
CA SER A 38 -1.43 -7.17 7.02
C SER A 38 -1.62 -6.31 5.77
N LEU A 39 -0.92 -6.63 4.68
CA LEU A 39 -1.09 -6.00 3.37
C LEU A 39 -2.49 -6.22 2.79
N PHE A 40 -3.07 -7.41 2.93
CA PHE A 40 -4.46 -7.67 2.53
C PHE A 40 -5.46 -6.86 3.36
N VAL A 41 -5.27 -6.81 4.68
CA VAL A 41 -6.12 -5.99 5.57
C VAL A 41 -6.01 -4.52 5.19
N GLY A 42 -4.81 -4.01 4.97
CA GLY A 42 -4.60 -2.61 4.57
C GLY A 42 -5.25 -2.25 3.25
N LYS A 43 -5.26 -3.17 2.30
CA LYS A 43 -5.97 -2.99 1.03
C LYS A 43 -7.47 -2.80 1.24
N THR A 44 -8.08 -3.60 2.11
CA THR A 44 -9.51 -3.49 2.46
C THR A 44 -9.81 -2.17 3.17
N PHE A 45 -8.97 -1.78 4.14
CA PHE A 45 -9.11 -0.48 4.81
C PHE A 45 -9.00 0.69 3.83
N ALA A 46 -8.06 0.66 2.89
CA ALA A 46 -7.91 1.71 1.87
C ALA A 46 -9.16 1.83 0.98
N ILE A 47 -9.77 0.71 0.58
CA ILE A 47 -11.04 0.71 -0.17
C ILE A 47 -12.18 1.31 0.66
N VAL A 48 -12.30 0.93 1.93
CA VAL A 48 -13.37 1.44 2.82
C VAL A 48 -13.23 2.95 3.01
N TYR A 49 -12.01 3.45 3.22
CA TYR A 49 -11.73 4.88 3.33
C TYR A 49 -12.02 5.64 2.03
N TRP A 50 -11.70 5.02 0.89
CA TRP A 50 -11.99 5.58 -0.42
C TRP A 50 -13.49 5.72 -0.66
N ILE A 51 -14.26 4.65 -0.45
CA ILE A 51 -15.73 4.65 -0.62
C ILE A 51 -16.41 5.61 0.35
N SER A 52 -15.87 5.74 1.56
CA SER A 52 -16.42 6.62 2.59
C SER A 52 -16.16 8.11 2.34
N GLY A 53 -15.47 8.46 1.25
CA GLY A 53 -15.18 9.87 0.89
C GLY A 53 -14.24 10.59 1.86
N LEU A 54 -13.57 9.84 2.75
CA LEU A 54 -12.50 10.34 3.64
C LEU A 54 -11.18 10.55 2.90
N ASP A 55 -11.20 10.27 1.61
CA ASP A 55 -10.05 10.30 0.72
C ASP A 55 -9.68 11.73 0.31
N ARG A 56 -8.38 11.98 0.23
CA ARG A 56 -7.85 13.26 -0.25
C ARG A 56 -7.27 13.10 -1.64
N THR A 57 -7.60 14.04 -2.51
CA THR A 57 -6.96 14.17 -3.81
C THR A 57 -5.52 14.61 -3.61
N LEU A 58 -4.56 13.80 -4.06
CA LEU A 58 -3.13 14.11 -3.99
C LEU A 58 -2.68 14.90 -5.22
N LEU A 59 -3.13 14.47 -6.39
CA LEU A 59 -2.70 15.00 -7.66
C LEU A 59 -3.91 15.15 -8.58
N THR A 60 -4.07 16.33 -9.19
CA THR A 60 -5.07 16.54 -10.24
C THR A 60 -4.34 16.86 -11.53
N ILE A 61 -4.42 15.96 -12.50
CA ILE A 61 -3.84 16.13 -13.83
C ILE A 61 -4.91 16.73 -14.73
N TYR A 62 -4.62 17.91 -15.27
CA TYR A 62 -5.46 18.57 -16.27
C TYR A 62 -4.91 18.22 -17.65
N LEU A 63 -5.68 17.46 -18.43
CA LEU A 63 -5.38 17.21 -19.83
C LEU A 63 -6.01 18.34 -20.65
N ILE A 64 -5.15 19.21 -21.16
CA ILE A 64 -5.52 20.32 -22.03
C ILE A 64 -5.20 19.90 -23.45
N ASP A 65 -6.20 19.95 -24.34
CA ASP A 65 -5.96 19.71 -25.75
C ASP A 65 -5.25 20.94 -26.34
N ARG A 66 -4.20 20.69 -27.11
CA ARG A 66 -3.39 21.76 -27.71
C ARG A 66 -4.16 22.52 -28.80
N HIS A 67 -5.18 21.89 -29.39
CA HIS A 67 -5.99 22.47 -30.47
C HIS A 67 -7.28 23.13 -29.99
N ALA A 68 -7.70 22.89 -28.75
CA ALA A 68 -8.87 23.50 -28.14
C ALA A 68 -8.52 23.81 -26.67
N PRO A 69 -8.29 25.08 -26.29
CA PRO A 69 -7.78 25.45 -24.96
C PRO A 69 -8.78 25.24 -23.80
N TRP A 70 -9.80 24.43 -24.00
CA TRP A 70 -10.77 24.03 -23.00
C TRP A 70 -10.29 22.74 -22.32
N ILE A 71 -10.45 22.63 -21.00
CA ILE A 71 -10.07 21.43 -20.24
C ILE A 71 -10.91 20.24 -20.73
N VAL A 72 -10.28 19.29 -21.43
CA VAL A 72 -10.98 18.16 -22.04
C VAL A 72 -11.18 17.03 -21.03
N LYS A 73 -10.23 16.83 -20.11
CA LYS A 73 -10.34 15.75 -19.12
C LYS A 73 -9.53 16.05 -17.86
N THR A 74 -10.15 15.85 -16.71
CA THR A 74 -9.50 15.99 -15.40
C THR A 74 -9.34 14.60 -14.79
N VAL A 75 -8.10 14.17 -14.55
CA VAL A 75 -7.79 12.91 -13.87
C VAL A 75 -7.36 13.23 -12.44
N ARG A 76 -8.12 12.76 -11.47
CA ARG A 76 -7.85 12.97 -10.04
C ARG A 76 -7.26 11.68 -9.48
N ILE A 77 -6.02 11.75 -9.00
CA ILE A 77 -5.36 10.64 -8.30
C ILE A 77 -5.52 10.88 -6.80
N THR A 78 -6.07 9.88 -6.12
CA THR A 78 -6.36 9.99 -4.69
C THR A 78 -5.34 9.28 -3.80
N ALA A 79 -5.31 9.65 -2.51
CA ALA A 79 -4.40 9.04 -1.54
C ALA A 79 -4.73 7.57 -1.31
N CYS A 80 -6.00 7.19 -1.25
CA CYS A 80 -6.38 5.79 -1.09
C CYS A 80 -6.02 4.95 -2.33
N GLU A 81 -6.14 5.48 -3.54
CA GLU A 81 -5.71 4.79 -4.78
C GLU A 81 -4.19 4.50 -4.76
N THR A 82 -3.38 5.48 -4.36
CA THR A 82 -1.92 5.30 -4.30
C THR A 82 -1.49 4.31 -3.21
N ILE A 83 -2.12 4.36 -2.03
CA ILE A 83 -1.87 3.41 -0.95
C ILE A 83 -2.29 1.99 -1.36
N PHE A 84 -3.45 1.86 -1.98
CA PHE A 84 -3.93 0.59 -2.52
C PHE A 84 -2.94 -0.02 -3.52
N LEU A 85 -2.44 0.79 -4.47
CA LEU A 85 -1.45 0.36 -5.45
C LEU A 85 -0.13 -0.04 -4.79
N SER A 86 0.36 0.76 -3.83
CA SER A 86 1.58 0.43 -3.07
C SER A 86 1.46 -0.91 -2.35
N PHE A 87 0.32 -1.14 -1.69
CA PHE A 87 0.05 -2.42 -1.03
C PHE A 87 -0.08 -3.59 -2.01
N LEU A 88 -0.72 -3.37 -3.16
CA LEU A 88 -0.82 -4.38 -4.20
C LEU A 88 0.56 -4.79 -4.74
N VAL A 89 1.39 -3.81 -5.10
CA VAL A 89 2.75 -4.04 -5.62
C VAL A 89 3.61 -4.75 -4.57
N THR A 90 3.55 -4.31 -3.32
CA THR A 90 4.31 -4.94 -2.22
C THR A 90 3.85 -6.38 -1.98
N ALA A 91 2.55 -6.63 -1.98
CA ALA A 91 2.00 -7.98 -1.84
C ALA A 91 2.42 -8.89 -3.00
N LEU A 92 2.37 -8.40 -4.25
CA LEU A 92 2.83 -9.13 -5.42
C LEU A 92 4.33 -9.41 -5.37
N THR A 93 5.14 -8.48 -4.87
CA THR A 93 6.58 -8.64 -4.72
C THR A 93 6.90 -9.73 -3.70
N ILE A 94 6.22 -9.74 -2.55
CA ILE A 94 6.41 -10.78 -1.53
C ILE A 94 5.89 -12.13 -2.03
N ALA A 95 4.75 -12.17 -2.73
CA ALA A 95 4.18 -13.38 -3.29
C ALA A 95 5.02 -13.98 -4.43
N SER A 96 5.67 -13.14 -5.23
CA SER A 96 6.56 -13.56 -6.32
C SER A 96 8.00 -13.87 -5.86
N TRP A 97 8.37 -13.51 -4.64
CA TRP A 97 9.67 -13.84 -4.04
C TRP A 97 10.13 -15.30 -4.25
N PRO A 98 9.31 -16.35 -4.03
CA PRO A 98 9.75 -17.73 -4.26
C PRO A 98 10.08 -18.05 -5.73
N LEU A 99 9.46 -17.36 -6.70
CA LEU A 99 9.78 -17.52 -8.12
C LEU A 99 11.10 -16.81 -8.49
N ILE A 100 11.32 -15.63 -7.92
CA ILE A 100 12.54 -14.84 -8.10
C ILE A 100 13.73 -15.56 -7.45
N ALA A 101 13.55 -16.10 -6.24
CA ALA A 101 14.54 -16.88 -5.50
C ALA A 101 15.12 -18.06 -6.30
N ARG A 102 14.32 -18.66 -7.19
CA ARG A 102 14.76 -19.79 -8.03
C ARG A 102 15.71 -19.38 -9.16
N HIS A 103 15.65 -18.13 -9.61
CA HIS A 103 16.43 -17.62 -10.74
C HIS A 103 17.62 -16.74 -10.31
N LEU A 104 17.84 -16.57 -9.01
CA LEU A 104 18.92 -15.75 -8.47
C LEU A 104 20.29 -16.46 -8.59
N PRO A 105 21.35 -15.75 -9.04
CA PRO A 105 22.70 -16.28 -9.05
C PRO A 105 23.18 -16.64 -7.64
N ARG A 106 24.10 -17.61 -7.55
CA ARG A 106 24.51 -18.27 -6.30
C ARG A 106 25.03 -17.29 -5.23
N GLU A 107 25.65 -16.20 -5.64
CA GLU A 107 26.19 -15.17 -4.73
C GLU A 107 25.09 -14.45 -3.95
N ILE A 108 24.03 -14.03 -4.64
CA ILE A 108 22.91 -13.32 -4.00
C ILE A 108 22.09 -14.30 -3.15
N ARG A 109 21.95 -15.55 -3.59
CA ARG A 109 21.25 -16.59 -2.81
C ARG A 109 21.93 -16.82 -1.45
N ARG A 110 23.27 -16.89 -1.40
CA ARG A 110 24.01 -17.03 -0.14
C ARG A 110 23.84 -15.81 0.78
N ALA A 111 23.86 -14.60 0.21
CA ALA A 111 23.63 -13.38 0.98
C ALA A 111 22.21 -13.34 1.58
N VAL A 112 21.20 -13.79 0.82
CA VAL A 112 19.82 -13.89 1.31
C VAL A 112 19.67 -14.96 2.38
N GLU A 113 20.28 -16.13 2.20
CA GLU A 113 20.26 -17.22 3.20
C GLU A 113 20.95 -16.79 4.50
N ALA A 114 22.03 -15.99 4.43
CA ALA A 114 22.71 -15.43 5.60
C ALA A 114 21.90 -14.36 6.36
N VAL A 115 20.91 -13.73 5.72
CA VAL A 115 19.99 -12.76 6.35
C VAL A 115 18.72 -13.43 6.87
N GLN A 116 18.41 -14.64 6.40
CA GLN A 116 17.18 -15.38 6.74
C GLN A 116 17.37 -16.50 7.77
N GLY A 117 18.61 -16.92 8.04
CA GLY A 117 18.96 -17.81 9.14
C GLY A 117 19.20 -17.05 10.44
#